data_AF-A0A7S2E273-F1
#
_entry.id   AF-A0A7S2E273-F1
#
_cell.length_a   1.000
_cell.length_b   1.000
_cell.length_c   1.000
_cell.angle_alpha   90.00
_cell.angle_beta   90.00
_cell.angle_gamma   90.00
#
_symmetry.space_group_name_H-M   'P 1'
#
loop_
_entity.id
_entity.type
_entity.pdbx_description
1 polymer ?
#
loop_
_entity_poly.entity_id
_entity_poly.type
_entity_poly.pdbx_seq_one_letter_code
_entity_poly.pdbx_strand_id
1 'polypeptide(L)'
;KFEFGDDEFVDWVDGQAMLYRLQISGEGECSYRNRWLDTWNHRSHREAGRIAVRETCSRPSIDNIWDRFFAMFSPPNNENGNLHISQVCGNSRCISMSVGSSLLEFNLSDMSTVGKLPFDDELVEGGPLIFHAEPHLDPVTGEWFTCAIQLKISPKDM
;
A
#
# COMPACT_ATOMS: atom_id res chain seq x y z
N LYS A 1 -8.51 0.45 -9.67
CA LYS A 1 -9.29 1.60 -10.22
C LYS A 1 -8.27 2.57 -10.77
N PHE A 2 -8.41 3.02 -12.02
CA PHE A 2 -7.35 3.75 -12.72
C PHE A 2 -7.64 5.24 -12.88
N GLU A 3 -8.87 5.65 -12.58
CA GLU A 3 -9.38 7.00 -12.83
C GLU A 3 -10.28 7.47 -11.69
N PHE A 4 -10.30 8.78 -11.43
CA PHE A 4 -11.19 9.45 -10.48
C PHE A 4 -11.67 10.77 -11.08
N GLY A 5 -12.99 10.90 -11.29
CA GLY A 5 -13.52 12.04 -12.05
C GLY A 5 -13.00 12.01 -13.49
N ASP A 6 -12.46 13.15 -13.94
CA ASP A 6 -11.83 13.29 -15.26
C ASP A 6 -10.32 13.01 -15.22
N ASP A 7 -9.76 12.68 -14.05
CA ASP A 7 -8.34 12.38 -13.90
C ASP A 7 -8.06 10.88 -14.08
N GLU A 8 -7.00 10.56 -14.82
CA GLU A 8 -6.49 9.19 -15.00
C GLU A 8 -5.06 9.09 -14.48
N PHE A 9 -4.73 7.98 -13.82
CA PHE A 9 -3.35 7.70 -13.43
C PHE A 9 -2.48 7.51 -14.68
N VAL A 10 -1.26 8.02 -14.64
CA VAL A 10 -0.35 8.02 -15.80
C VAL A 10 0.33 6.67 -16.04
N ASP A 11 0.25 5.76 -15.07
CA ASP A 11 0.93 4.47 -15.09
C ASP A 11 0.10 3.40 -14.36
N TRP A 12 0.19 2.16 -14.82
CA TRP A 12 -0.59 1.04 -14.26
C TRP A 12 -0.32 0.77 -12.77
N VAL A 13 0.87 1.11 -12.25
CA VAL A 13 1.25 0.85 -10.86
C VAL A 13 0.53 1.75 -9.86
N ASP A 14 -0.13 2.81 -10.32
CA ASP A 14 -0.86 3.74 -9.45
C ASP A 14 -2.34 3.35 -9.27
N GLY A 15 -2.79 2.33 -9.98
CA GLY A 15 -4.14 1.80 -9.85
C GLY A 15 -4.43 1.40 -8.39
N GLN A 16 -5.59 1.79 -7.87
CA GLN A 16 -5.92 1.54 -6.47
C GLN A 16 -6.13 0.05 -6.18
N ALA A 17 -5.64 -0.42 -5.03
CA ALA A 17 -5.62 -1.83 -4.64
C ALA A 17 -7.01 -2.46 -4.49
N MET A 18 -7.24 -3.59 -5.15
CA MET A 18 -8.38 -4.47 -4.92
C MET A 18 -7.89 -5.88 -4.60
N LEU A 19 -8.41 -6.46 -3.52
CA LEU A 19 -8.22 -7.85 -3.18
C LEU A 19 -9.23 -8.71 -3.94
N TYR A 20 -8.75 -9.83 -4.48
CA TYR A 20 -9.54 -10.88 -5.09
C TYR A 20 -9.27 -12.19 -4.36
N ARG A 21 -10.31 -12.88 -3.93
CA ARG A 21 -10.22 -14.16 -3.22
C ARG A 21 -11.05 -15.21 -3.93
N LEU A 22 -10.37 -16.28 -4.31
CA LEU A 22 -10.97 -17.53 -4.75
C LEU A 22 -10.71 -18.56 -3.65
N GLN A 23 -11.77 -19.02 -2.99
CA GLN A 23 -11.69 -20.07 -1.99
C GLN A 23 -12.27 -21.36 -2.57
N ILE A 24 -11.43 -22.38 -2.66
CA ILE A 24 -11.79 -23.73 -3.12
C ILE A 24 -11.98 -24.61 -1.88
N SER A 25 -13.17 -25.19 -1.72
CA SER A 25 -13.47 -26.12 -0.63
C SER A 25 -13.13 -27.58 -1.01
N GLY A 26 -13.12 -28.48 -0.02
CA GLY A 26 -12.70 -29.88 -0.21
C GLY A 26 -13.53 -30.68 -1.23
N GLU A 27 -14.72 -30.23 -1.57
CA GLU A 27 -15.62 -30.86 -2.55
C GLU A 27 -15.52 -30.22 -3.95
N GLY A 28 -14.57 -29.29 -4.14
CA GLY A 28 -14.39 -28.58 -5.40
C GLY A 28 -15.32 -27.39 -5.61
N GLU A 29 -16.12 -27.02 -4.60
CA GLU A 29 -16.88 -25.76 -4.62
C GLU A 29 -15.92 -24.58 -4.58
N CYS A 30 -16.17 -23.58 -5.42
CA CYS A 30 -15.40 -22.35 -5.48
C CYS A 30 -16.28 -21.16 -5.09
N SER A 31 -15.83 -20.37 -4.12
CA SER A 31 -16.45 -19.09 -3.78
C SER A 31 -15.52 -17.95 -4.15
N TYR A 32 -16.10 -16.91 -4.72
CA TYR A 32 -15.40 -15.70 -5.13
C TYR A 32 -15.82 -14.52 -4.25
N ARG A 33 -14.85 -13.69 -3.88
CA ARG A 33 -15.09 -12.37 -3.28
C ARG A 33 -14.04 -11.40 -3.78
N ASN A 34 -14.42 -10.14 -3.95
CA ASN A 34 -13.48 -9.03 -4.11
C ASN A 34 -13.83 -7.86 -3.20
N ARG A 35 -12.83 -7.05 -2.84
CA ARG A 35 -13.01 -5.84 -2.03
C ARG A 35 -11.88 -4.86 -2.31
N TRP A 36 -12.20 -3.58 -2.46
CA TRP A 36 -11.19 -2.53 -2.44
C TRP A 36 -10.48 -2.51 -1.09
N LEU A 37 -9.17 -2.35 -1.10
CA LEU A 37 -8.44 -2.08 0.13
C LEU A 37 -8.82 -0.68 0.62
N ASP A 38 -9.17 -0.56 1.90
CA ASP A 38 -9.61 0.70 2.48
C ASP A 38 -8.40 1.53 2.94
N THR A 39 -7.70 2.09 1.96
CA THR A 39 -6.47 2.88 2.15
C THR A 39 -6.78 4.36 2.30
N TRP A 40 -5.87 5.11 2.92
CA TRP A 40 -6.00 6.57 2.97
C TRP A 40 -5.99 7.19 1.57
N ASN A 41 -5.15 6.69 0.65
CA ASN A 41 -5.11 7.10 -0.75
C ASN A 41 -6.47 6.93 -1.42
N HIS A 42 -7.05 5.74 -1.34
CA HIS A 42 -8.32 5.41 -1.99
C HIS A 42 -9.48 6.26 -1.48
N ARG A 43 -9.55 6.48 -0.15
CA ARG A 43 -10.53 7.40 0.45
C ARG A 43 -10.33 8.83 -0.04
N SER A 44 -9.10 9.33 -0.03
CA SER A 44 -8.78 10.70 -0.46
C SER A 44 -9.17 10.96 -1.91
N HIS A 45 -8.87 10.02 -2.82
CA HIS A 45 -9.26 10.12 -4.21
C HIS A 45 -10.78 10.09 -4.41
N ARG A 46 -11.47 9.19 -3.69
CA ARG A 46 -12.92 9.04 -3.77
C ARG A 46 -13.66 10.26 -3.23
N GLU A 47 -13.23 10.80 -2.09
CA GLU A 47 -13.84 11.97 -1.45
C GLU A 47 -13.63 13.24 -2.28
N ALA A 48 -12.45 13.41 -2.87
CA ALA A 48 -12.16 14.56 -3.74
C ALA A 48 -12.76 14.44 -5.14
N GLY A 49 -13.11 13.23 -5.59
CA GLY A 49 -13.58 12.96 -6.95
C GLY A 49 -12.50 13.17 -8.03
N ARG A 50 -11.22 13.11 -7.65
CA ARG A 50 -10.05 13.36 -8.52
C ARG A 50 -8.78 12.71 -7.95
N ILE A 51 -7.65 12.79 -8.65
CA ILE A 51 -6.37 12.34 -8.09
C ILE A 51 -5.89 13.35 -7.03
N ALA A 52 -6.26 13.11 -5.77
CA ALA A 52 -6.01 14.02 -4.64
C ALA A 52 -4.65 13.85 -3.95
N VAL A 53 -4.01 12.69 -4.07
CA VAL A 53 -2.74 12.39 -3.41
C VAL A 53 -1.69 11.89 -4.40
N ARG A 54 -0.43 11.93 -3.98
CA ARG A 54 0.69 11.45 -4.79
C ARG A 54 0.74 9.92 -4.75
N GLU A 55 0.82 9.31 -5.92
CA GLU A 55 1.11 7.88 -6.10
C GLU A 55 2.58 7.71 -6.58
N THR A 56 2.93 6.53 -7.08
CA THR A 56 4.30 6.21 -7.49
C THR A 56 4.72 7.06 -8.69
N CYS A 57 3.91 7.08 -9.76
CA CYS A 57 4.18 7.81 -10.98
C CYS A 57 3.29 9.06 -11.13
N SER A 58 2.06 8.99 -10.62
CA SER A 58 1.05 10.03 -10.75
C SER A 58 1.16 11.09 -9.67
N ARG A 59 0.88 12.33 -10.06
CA ARG A 59 0.86 13.50 -9.18
C ARG A 59 -0.57 13.95 -8.96
N PRO A 60 -0.88 14.55 -7.79
CA PRO A 60 -2.22 15.06 -7.54
C PRO A 60 -2.56 16.19 -8.50
N SER A 61 -3.81 16.22 -8.95
CA SER A 61 -4.39 17.32 -9.70
C SER A 61 -4.75 18.42 -8.73
N ILE A 62 -3.88 19.42 -8.62
CA ILE A 62 -4.04 20.53 -7.68
C ILE A 62 -4.23 21.83 -8.47
N ASP A 63 -5.44 22.38 -8.41
CA ASP A 63 -5.79 23.63 -9.11
C ASP A 63 -5.15 24.86 -8.45
N ASN A 64 -4.93 24.81 -7.13
CA ASN A 64 -4.40 25.92 -6.34
C ASN A 64 -2.85 25.87 -6.24
N ILE A 65 -2.19 26.96 -6.61
CA ILE A 65 -0.73 27.12 -6.55
C ILE A 65 -0.18 26.91 -5.12
N TRP A 66 -0.88 27.38 -4.09
CA TRP A 66 -0.44 27.23 -2.70
C TRP A 66 -0.51 25.78 -2.24
N ASP A 67 -1.62 25.09 -2.53
CA ASP A 67 -1.76 23.67 -2.21
C ASP A 67 -0.75 22.82 -2.97
N ARG A 68 -0.43 23.22 -4.21
CA ARG A 68 0.61 22.58 -5.02
C ARG A 68 2.00 22.77 -4.41
N PHE A 69 2.27 23.95 -3.84
CA PHE A 69 3.50 24.21 -3.11
C PHE A 69 3.60 23.33 -1.86
N PHE A 70 2.57 23.30 -1.00
CA PHE A 70 2.56 22.45 0.20
C PHE A 70 2.66 20.95 -0.12
N ALA A 71 2.02 20.49 -1.20
CA ALA A 71 2.09 19.10 -1.64
C ALA A 71 3.49 18.67 -2.09
N MET A 72 4.34 19.60 -2.58
CA MET A 72 5.73 19.29 -2.94
C MET A 72 6.62 19.00 -1.72
N PHE A 73 6.29 19.55 -0.54
CA PHE A 73 7.04 19.34 0.70
C PHE A 73 6.47 18.24 1.59
N SER A 74 5.31 17.70 1.25
CA SER A 74 4.72 16.60 2.00
C SER A 74 5.48 15.30 1.71
N PRO A 75 5.84 14.51 2.74
CA PRO A 75 6.50 13.23 2.52
C PRO A 75 5.58 12.31 1.70
N PRO A 76 6.14 11.45 0.83
CA PRO A 76 5.34 10.49 0.10
C PRO A 76 4.69 9.51 1.08
N ASN A 77 3.41 9.70 1.38
CA ASN A 77 2.61 8.76 2.17
C ASN A 77 1.77 7.91 1.22
N ASN A 78 2.45 7.09 0.40
CA ASN A 78 1.74 6.14 -0.45
C ASN A 78 1.41 4.87 0.37
N GLU A 79 0.11 4.69 0.63
CA GLU A 79 -0.46 3.54 1.33
C GLU A 79 -1.27 2.64 0.36
N ASN A 80 -0.87 2.54 -0.91
CA ASN A 80 -1.56 1.71 -1.90
C ASN A 80 -0.90 0.33 -2.04
N GLY A 81 -1.30 -0.64 -1.21
CA GLY A 81 -0.78 -2.02 -1.23
C GLY A 81 -1.27 -2.87 -2.40
N ASN A 82 -0.98 -2.48 -3.64
CA ASN A 82 -1.56 -3.03 -4.87
C ASN A 82 -0.69 -4.05 -5.64
N LEU A 83 0.54 -4.34 -5.20
CA LEU A 83 1.47 -5.18 -5.98
C LEU A 83 1.50 -6.63 -5.52
N HIS A 84 1.43 -6.89 -4.21
CA HIS A 84 1.63 -8.23 -3.67
C HIS A 84 0.83 -8.47 -2.39
N ILE A 85 0.53 -9.74 -2.09
CA ILE A 85 -0.05 -10.17 -0.80
C ILE A 85 0.80 -11.26 -0.17
N SER A 86 0.94 -11.25 1.14
CA SER A 86 1.71 -12.25 1.86
C SER A 86 1.07 -12.59 3.22
N GLN A 87 1.61 -13.60 3.87
CA GLN A 87 1.25 -14.01 5.22
C GLN A 87 2.48 -13.89 6.13
N VAL A 88 2.32 -13.24 7.28
CA VAL A 88 3.39 -12.98 8.25
C VAL A 88 2.98 -13.46 9.65
N CYS A 89 3.92 -13.38 10.61
CA CYS A 89 3.71 -13.80 12.00
C CYS A 89 3.19 -15.25 12.09
N GLY A 90 3.88 -16.19 11.42
CA GLY A 90 3.46 -17.59 11.40
C GLY A 90 2.10 -17.81 10.72
N ASN A 91 1.84 -17.08 9.64
CA ASN A 91 0.59 -17.09 8.87
C ASN A 91 -0.67 -16.58 9.60
N SER A 92 -0.50 -15.91 10.74
CA SER A 92 -1.62 -15.36 11.50
C SER A 92 -2.15 -14.04 10.94
N ARG A 93 -1.34 -13.31 10.14
CA ARG A 93 -1.70 -12.01 9.56
C ARG A 93 -1.53 -12.02 8.06
N CYS A 94 -2.55 -11.55 7.34
CA CYS A 94 -2.48 -11.32 5.89
C CYS A 94 -2.17 -9.86 5.61
N ILE A 95 -1.20 -9.62 4.74
CA ILE A 95 -0.75 -8.27 4.38
C ILE A 95 -0.79 -8.06 2.88
N SER A 96 -1.03 -6.82 2.48
CA SER A 96 -0.87 -6.32 1.13
C SER A 96 0.29 -5.33 1.07
N MET A 97 1.05 -5.36 -0.02
CA MET A 97 2.32 -4.67 -0.16
C MET A 97 2.40 -3.93 -1.51
N SER A 98 3.20 -2.89 -1.52
CA SER A 98 3.64 -2.19 -2.73
C SER A 98 5.04 -1.62 -2.50
N VAL A 99 5.61 -0.93 -3.49
CA VAL A 99 6.84 -0.13 -3.33
C VAL A 99 6.47 1.18 -2.63
N GLY A 100 6.04 1.04 -1.37
CA GLY A 100 5.47 2.11 -0.57
C GLY A 100 5.99 2.05 0.86
N SER A 101 5.42 2.92 1.69
CA SER A 101 5.92 3.16 3.04
C SER A 101 5.23 2.36 4.14
N SER A 102 4.29 1.50 3.78
CA SER A 102 3.50 0.74 4.74
C SER A 102 3.06 -0.59 4.16
N LEU A 103 3.09 -1.61 5.01
CA LEU A 103 2.38 -2.87 4.78
C LEU A 103 0.98 -2.71 5.36
N LEU A 104 -0.05 -3.12 4.62
CA LEU A 104 -1.43 -3.02 5.09
C LEU A 104 -1.97 -4.40 5.43
N GLU A 105 -2.41 -4.59 6.67
CA GLU A 105 -3.06 -5.80 7.14
C GLU A 105 -4.53 -5.84 6.71
N PHE A 106 -5.02 -7.03 6.37
CA PHE A 106 -6.42 -7.30 6.08
C PHE A 106 -6.86 -8.66 6.63
N ASN A 107 -8.15 -8.79 6.95
CA ASN A 107 -8.75 -10.04 7.40
C ASN A 107 -9.04 -10.96 6.21
N LEU A 108 -8.48 -12.17 6.16
CA LEU A 108 -8.70 -13.07 5.03
C LEU A 108 -10.17 -13.54 4.88
N SER A 109 -10.91 -13.62 5.98
CA SER A 109 -12.29 -14.15 6.00
C SER A 109 -13.29 -13.22 5.31
N ASP A 110 -13.20 -11.91 5.56
CA ASP A 110 -14.12 -10.90 5.01
C ASP A 110 -13.44 -9.85 4.11
N MET A 111 -12.12 -9.93 3.99
CA MET A 111 -11.23 -9.04 3.25
C MET A 111 -11.24 -7.59 3.72
N SER A 112 -11.76 -7.33 4.93
CA SER A 112 -11.71 -6.00 5.53
C SER A 112 -10.28 -5.58 5.83
N THR A 113 -9.95 -4.33 5.52
CA THR A 113 -8.65 -3.73 5.86
C THR A 113 -8.61 -3.43 7.35
N VAL A 114 -7.53 -3.86 8.02
CA VAL A 114 -7.29 -3.60 9.44
C VAL A 114 -6.54 -2.28 9.61
N GLY A 115 -5.52 -2.05 8.78
CA GLY A 115 -4.68 -0.85 8.82
C GLY A 115 -3.21 -1.17 8.57
N LYS A 116 -2.32 -0.25 8.97
CA LYS A 116 -0.87 -0.46 8.85
C LYS A 116 -0.40 -1.56 9.78
N LEU A 117 0.41 -2.48 9.28
CA LEU A 117 1.10 -3.45 10.11
C LEU A 117 2.18 -2.73 10.94
N PRO A 118 2.12 -2.78 12.29
CA PRO A 118 3.17 -2.20 13.11
C PRO A 118 4.42 -3.08 13.09
N PHE A 119 5.59 -2.44 13.02
CA PHE A 119 6.88 -3.07 13.33
C PHE A 119 7.24 -2.69 14.77
N ASP A 120 7.66 -3.68 15.56
CA ASP A 120 8.10 -3.52 16.94
C ASP A 120 9.63 -3.61 17.01
N ASP A 121 10.29 -2.75 16.23
CA ASP A 121 11.74 -2.68 16.11
C ASP A 121 12.20 -1.25 15.76
N GLU A 122 13.52 -1.05 15.71
CA GLU A 122 14.15 0.26 15.49
C GLU A 122 13.94 0.83 14.07
N LEU A 123 13.33 0.08 13.13
CA LEU A 123 13.09 0.56 11.76
C LEU A 123 12.17 1.79 11.74
N VAL A 124 11.34 1.98 12.77
CA VAL A 124 10.41 3.11 12.89
C VAL A 124 11.08 4.43 13.26
N GLU A 125 12.34 4.42 13.73
CA GLU A 125 12.99 5.61 14.30
C GLU A 125 13.68 6.52 13.26
N GLY A 126 13.95 6.02 12.05
CA GLY A 126 14.85 6.67 11.11
C GLY A 126 14.22 7.33 9.88
N GLY A 127 12.89 7.52 9.86
CA GLY A 127 12.16 8.17 8.76
C GLY A 127 11.40 7.20 7.86
N PRO A 128 10.88 7.67 6.70
CA PRO A 128 10.07 6.85 5.81
C PRO A 128 10.84 5.63 5.30
N LEU A 129 10.20 4.47 5.41
CA LEU A 129 10.66 3.23 4.80
C LEU A 129 10.09 3.11 3.39
N ILE A 130 10.82 2.47 2.48
CA ILE A 130 10.33 2.01 1.19
C ILE A 130 10.56 0.51 1.15
N PHE A 131 9.49 -0.26 1.21
CA PHE A 131 9.57 -1.73 1.20
C PHE A 131 9.77 -2.25 -0.22
N HIS A 132 10.55 -3.34 -0.33
CA HIS A 132 10.45 -4.23 -1.47
C HIS A 132 9.10 -4.96 -1.43
N ALA A 133 8.37 -4.96 -2.54
CA ALA A 133 7.01 -5.52 -2.59
C ALA A 133 6.99 -7.06 -2.63
N GLU A 134 8.10 -7.70 -3.00
CA GLU A 134 8.20 -9.16 -3.16
C GLU A 134 9.09 -9.74 -2.06
N PRO A 135 8.51 -10.12 -0.90
CA PRO A 135 9.23 -10.79 0.16
C PRO A 135 9.48 -12.26 -0.19
N HIS A 136 10.37 -12.89 0.54
CA HIS A 136 10.63 -14.32 0.47
C HIS A 136 10.26 -15.01 1.79
N LEU A 137 10.02 -16.32 1.71
CA LEU A 137 9.81 -17.20 2.84
C LEU A 137 10.86 -18.31 2.78
N ASP A 138 11.66 -18.46 3.83
CA ASP A 138 12.52 -19.62 3.99
C ASP A 138 11.65 -20.83 4.41
N PRO A 139 11.58 -21.90 3.60
CA PRO A 139 10.74 -23.05 3.92
C PRO A 139 11.30 -23.95 5.03
N VAL A 140 12.59 -23.81 5.37
CA VAL A 140 13.26 -24.60 6.41
C VAL A 140 13.03 -23.95 7.78
N THR A 141 13.24 -22.64 7.87
CA THR A 141 13.10 -21.89 9.13
C THR A 141 11.68 -21.33 9.33
N GLY A 142 10.92 -21.16 8.26
CA GLY A 142 9.65 -20.45 8.27
C GLY A 142 9.81 -18.92 8.34
N GLU A 143 11.03 -18.41 8.20
CA GLU A 143 11.32 -16.98 8.30
C GLU A 143 10.83 -16.24 7.05
N TRP A 144 10.01 -15.22 7.27
CA TRP A 144 9.62 -14.27 6.26
C TRP A 144 10.66 -13.15 6.22
N PHE A 145 11.24 -12.87 5.06
CA PHE A 145 12.25 -11.83 4.93
C PHE A 145 12.00 -10.94 3.72
N THR A 146 12.28 -9.66 3.91
CA THR A 146 12.23 -8.61 2.88
C THR A 146 13.33 -7.60 3.16
N CYS A 147 13.50 -6.63 2.27
CA CYS A 147 14.33 -5.46 2.53
C CYS A 147 13.49 -4.18 2.46
N ALA A 148 13.93 -3.17 3.21
CA ALA A 148 13.39 -1.82 3.14
C ALA A 148 14.53 -0.82 3.03
N ILE A 149 14.33 0.22 2.24
CA ILE A 149 15.25 1.36 2.14
C ILE A 149 14.69 2.48 3.00
N GLN A 150 15.48 2.93 3.98
CA GLN A 150 15.13 4.07 4.80
C GLN A 150 15.71 5.35 4.19
N LEU A 151 14.83 6.30 3.84
CA LEU A 151 15.25 7.59 3.32
C LEU A 151 15.52 8.55 4.49
N LYS A 152 16.80 8.85 4.72
CA LYS A 152 17.24 9.89 5.68
C LYS A 152 17.62 11.16 4.92
N ILE A 153 16.96 12.27 5.26
CA ILE A 153 17.42 13.60 4.89
C ILE A 153 18.31 14.08 6.03
N SER A 154 19.61 14.22 5.77
CA SER A 154 20.53 14.79 6.75
C SER A 154 20.24 16.29 6.89
N PRO A 155 20.15 16.84 8.11
CA PRO A 155 20.05 18.28 8.33
C PRO A 155 21.22 19.09 7.75
N LYS A 156 22.36 18.43 7.45
CA LYS A 156 23.52 19.06 6.79
C LYS A 156 23.39 19.14 5.27
N ASP A 157 22.44 18.42 4.69
CA ASP A 157 22.19 18.33 3.24
C ASP A 157 20.98 19.19 2.81
N MET A 158 20.38 19.96 3.76
CA MET A 158 19.38 21.00 3.53
C MET A 158 20.02 22.38 3.60
#